data_AF-A0A8S9R7I0-F1
#
_entry.id   AF-A0A8S9R7I0-F1
#
_cell.length_a   1.000
_cell.length_b   1.000
_cell.length_c   1.000
_cell.angle_alpha   90.00
_cell.angle_beta   90.00
_cell.angle_gamma   90.00
#
_symmetry.space_group_name_H-M   'P 1'
#
loop_
_entity.id
_entity.type
_entity.pdbx_description
1 polymer ?
#
loop_
_entity_poly.entity_id
_entity_poly.type
_entity_poly.pdbx_seq_one_letter_code
_entity_poly.pdbx_strand_id
1 'polypeptide(L)'
;MVVANAKAIEANNEFVTTLVKHLQDVPRSDELYEIKKVIPELKLGLKMAHDRECANAAQLAAAKKLGNQAASLEARLRVVSNERKSALEQVSFFEAKVESSVNKFSDDLRRATYDAKKALVDSYLDVLVSLKEKWEKKKAATDCEARLRKLMANIDLLKEIMNNNLLASDELLRLRTKEVELRSELDVMVVSDFSVGKLDLPQISEDLPEDFFAKVPSAADDVTKCLGGQFEDGEFGTEE
;
A
#
# COMPACT_ATOMS: atom_id res chain seq x y z
N MET A 1 50.47 56.35 -110.04
CA MET A 1 50.62 54.88 -110.07
C MET A 1 51.39 54.34 -108.86
N VAL A 2 52.48 54.98 -108.43
CA VAL A 2 53.35 54.49 -107.33
C VAL A 2 52.68 54.53 -105.93
N VAL A 3 51.87 55.56 -105.62
CA VAL A 3 51.22 55.73 -104.30
C VAL A 3 50.10 54.70 -104.03
N ALA A 4 49.33 54.33 -105.05
CA ALA A 4 48.29 53.31 -104.93
C ALA A 4 48.88 51.91 -104.67
N ASN A 5 50.05 51.63 -105.26
CA ASN A 5 50.76 50.36 -105.06
C ASN A 5 51.33 50.24 -103.63
N ALA A 6 51.85 51.35 -103.07
CA ALA A 6 52.35 51.38 -101.70
C ALA A 6 51.24 51.12 -100.65
N LYS A 7 50.05 51.73 -100.82
CA LYS A 7 48.88 51.46 -99.94
C LYS A 7 48.36 50.04 -100.04
N ALA A 8 48.40 49.43 -101.23
CA ALA A 8 48.00 48.03 -101.41
C ALA A 8 48.98 47.07 -100.71
N ILE A 9 50.28 47.37 -100.75
CA ILE A 9 51.31 46.60 -100.03
C ILE A 9 51.14 46.71 -98.51
N GLU A 10 50.84 47.91 -98.00
CA GLU A 10 50.61 48.16 -96.58
C GLU A 10 49.38 47.40 -96.05
N ALA A 11 48.24 47.51 -96.73
CA ALA A 11 47.02 46.77 -96.37
C ALA A 11 47.22 45.24 -96.44
N ASN A 12 48.02 44.76 -97.40
CA ASN A 12 48.33 43.34 -97.52
C ASN A 12 49.26 42.86 -96.39
N ASN A 13 50.22 43.69 -95.96
CA ASN A 13 51.07 43.39 -94.81
C ASN A 13 50.27 43.38 -93.50
N GLU A 14 49.32 44.31 -93.32
CA GLU A 14 48.38 44.28 -92.19
C GLU A 14 47.55 43.00 -92.21
N PHE A 15 47.00 42.62 -93.36
CA PHE A 15 46.27 41.37 -93.53
C PHE A 15 47.11 40.15 -93.16
N VAL A 16 48.35 40.07 -93.66
CA VAL A 16 49.30 38.99 -93.34
C VAL A 16 49.63 38.97 -91.85
N THR A 17 49.85 40.13 -91.23
CA THR A 17 50.16 40.22 -89.78
C THR A 17 48.97 39.74 -88.94
N THR A 18 47.75 40.08 -89.35
CA THR A 18 46.52 39.63 -88.70
C THR A 18 46.32 38.13 -88.88
N LEU A 19 46.61 37.60 -90.08
CA LEU A 19 46.53 36.17 -90.39
C LEU A 19 47.57 35.35 -89.61
N VAL A 20 48.80 35.87 -89.50
CA VAL A 20 49.89 35.24 -88.73
C VAL A 20 49.56 35.20 -87.26
N LYS A 21 49.03 36.29 -86.67
CA LYS A 21 48.52 36.28 -85.29
C LYS A 21 47.42 35.24 -85.09
N HIS A 22 46.43 35.23 -85.98
CA HIS A 22 45.33 34.26 -85.92
C HIS A 22 45.84 32.81 -85.99
N LEU A 23 46.83 32.51 -86.82
CA LEU A 23 47.43 31.17 -86.91
C LEU A 23 48.30 30.82 -85.70
N GLN A 24 48.88 31.82 -85.04
CA GLN A 24 49.64 31.63 -83.80
C GLN A 24 48.74 31.30 -82.60
N ASP A 25 47.50 31.81 -82.61
CA ASP A 25 46.49 31.54 -81.58
C ASP A 25 45.72 30.22 -81.82
N VAL A 26 45.94 29.54 -82.97
CA VAL A 26 45.35 28.21 -83.24
C VAL A 26 46.16 27.14 -82.48
N PRO A 27 45.51 26.31 -81.66
CA PRO A 27 46.18 25.24 -80.93
C PRO A 27 46.94 24.29 -81.85
N ARG A 28 48.12 23.83 -81.41
CA ARG A 28 48.90 22.83 -82.15
C ARG A 28 48.21 21.46 -82.08
N SER A 29 48.49 20.57 -83.03
CA SER A 29 47.78 19.28 -83.15
C SER A 29 47.96 18.36 -81.94
N ASP A 30 49.10 18.45 -81.26
CA ASP A 30 49.43 17.74 -80.01
C ASP A 30 48.62 18.27 -78.82
N GLU A 31 48.48 19.60 -78.70
CA GLU A 31 47.60 20.22 -77.69
C GLU A 31 46.13 19.81 -77.90
N LEU A 32 45.69 19.74 -79.17
CA LEU A 32 44.34 19.33 -79.54
C LEU A 32 44.07 17.84 -79.23
N TYR A 33 45.10 16.99 -79.34
CA TYR A 33 45.04 15.57 -78.95
C TYR A 33 44.95 15.39 -77.43
N GLU A 34 45.73 16.14 -76.65
CA GLU A 34 45.63 16.14 -75.18
C GLU A 34 44.27 16.68 -74.70
N ILE A 35 43.77 17.76 -75.31
CA ILE A 35 42.42 18.28 -75.02
C ILE A 35 41.35 17.21 -75.30
N LYS A 36 41.46 16.50 -76.42
CA LYS A 36 40.53 15.41 -76.78
C LYS A 36 40.56 14.26 -75.75
N LYS A 37 41.70 14.03 -75.09
CA LYS A 37 41.86 13.01 -74.03
C LYS A 37 41.30 13.46 -72.68
N VAL A 38 41.53 14.72 -72.30
CA VAL A 38 41.10 15.27 -71.00
C VAL A 38 39.59 15.54 -70.94
N ILE A 39 38.94 15.87 -72.07
CA ILE A 39 37.49 16.14 -72.13
C ILE A 39 36.64 14.96 -71.59
N PRO A 40 36.85 13.69 -72.02
CA PRO A 40 36.16 12.54 -71.46
C PRO A 40 36.36 12.36 -69.95
N GLU A 41 37.59 12.57 -69.44
CA GLU A 41 37.93 12.45 -68.02
C GLU A 41 37.19 13.50 -67.18
N LEU A 42 37.21 14.77 -67.63
CA LEU A 42 36.45 15.85 -67.01
C LEU A 42 34.94 15.58 -67.05
N LYS A 43 34.42 15.07 -68.16
CA LYS A 43 33.00 14.71 -68.29
C LYS A 43 32.60 13.61 -67.32
N LEU A 44 33.44 12.59 -67.16
CA LEU A 44 33.19 11.51 -66.20
C LEU A 44 33.28 12.03 -64.75
N GLY A 45 34.30 12.84 -64.44
CA GLY A 45 34.48 13.47 -63.12
C GLY A 45 33.30 14.35 -62.74
N LEU A 46 32.79 15.16 -63.68
CA LEU A 46 31.61 16.00 -63.47
C LEU A 46 30.36 15.16 -63.19
N LYS A 47 30.15 14.07 -63.94
CA LYS A 47 29.02 13.16 -63.70
C LYS A 47 29.10 12.52 -62.32
N MET A 48 30.27 12.01 -61.94
CA MET A 48 30.48 11.43 -60.61
C MET A 48 30.31 12.45 -59.49
N ALA A 49 30.74 13.70 -59.69
CA ALA A 49 30.55 14.78 -58.73
C ALA A 49 29.07 15.12 -58.55
N HIS A 50 28.32 15.22 -59.65
CA HIS A 50 26.88 15.47 -59.62
C HIS A 50 26.12 14.33 -58.90
N ASP A 51 26.41 13.07 -59.23
CA ASP A 51 25.78 11.92 -58.57
C ASP A 51 26.05 11.92 -57.06
N ARG A 52 27.27 12.28 -56.65
CA ARG A 52 27.64 12.44 -55.24
C ARG A 52 26.90 13.59 -54.56
N GLU A 53 26.75 14.73 -55.24
CA GLU A 53 25.98 15.87 -54.72
C GLU A 53 24.50 15.51 -54.51
N CYS A 54 23.91 14.78 -55.46
CA CYS A 54 22.55 14.24 -55.32
C CYS A 54 22.44 13.29 -54.11
N ALA A 55 23.41 12.38 -53.92
CA ALA A 55 23.42 11.47 -52.79
C ALA A 55 23.57 12.21 -51.44
N ASN A 56 24.47 13.20 -51.37
CA ASN A 56 24.68 14.01 -50.18
C ASN A 56 23.44 14.83 -49.82
N ALA A 57 22.74 15.39 -50.81
CA ALA A 57 21.49 16.12 -50.59
C ALA A 57 20.41 15.21 -49.98
N ALA A 58 20.30 13.97 -50.46
CA ALA A 58 19.39 12.98 -49.91
C ALA A 58 19.76 12.60 -48.46
N GLN A 59 21.04 12.39 -48.18
CA GLN A 59 21.53 12.11 -46.82
C GLN A 59 21.27 13.28 -45.86
N LEU A 60 21.51 14.52 -46.30
CA LEU A 60 21.24 15.71 -45.49
C LEU A 60 19.75 15.85 -45.15
N ALA A 61 18.86 15.55 -46.10
CA ALA A 61 17.42 15.54 -45.87
C ALA A 61 17.02 14.46 -44.85
N ALA A 62 17.58 13.25 -44.96
CA ALA A 62 17.36 12.17 -44.00
C ALA A 62 17.87 12.53 -42.60
N ALA A 63 19.07 13.09 -42.49
CA ALA A 63 19.67 13.52 -41.22
C ALA A 63 18.82 14.61 -40.55
N LYS A 64 18.32 15.59 -41.30
CA LYS A 64 17.38 16.61 -40.77
C LYS A 64 16.09 16.00 -40.24
N LYS A 65 15.52 15.02 -40.95
CA LYS A 65 14.31 14.31 -40.50
C LYS A 65 14.56 13.57 -39.19
N LEU A 66 15.70 12.88 -39.09
CA LEU A 66 16.15 12.18 -37.88
C LEU A 66 16.34 13.16 -36.70
N GLY A 67 16.98 14.30 -36.95
CA GLY A 67 17.14 15.35 -35.93
C GLY A 67 15.80 15.87 -35.38
N ASN A 68 14.82 16.10 -36.26
CA ASN A 68 13.47 16.50 -35.84
C ASN A 68 12.76 15.40 -35.02
N GLN A 69 12.95 14.13 -35.39
CA GLN A 69 12.40 13.00 -34.65
C GLN A 69 13.05 12.86 -33.26
N ALA A 70 14.38 13.03 -33.18
CA ALA A 70 15.11 13.01 -31.92
C ALA A 70 14.62 14.12 -30.97
N ALA A 71 14.47 15.35 -31.48
CA ALA A 71 13.95 16.48 -30.69
C ALA A 71 12.52 16.22 -30.19
N SER A 72 11.66 15.61 -31.02
CA SER A 72 10.29 15.23 -30.62
C SER A 72 10.29 14.16 -29.53
N LEU A 73 11.14 13.14 -29.64
CA LEU A 73 11.26 12.09 -28.63
C LEU A 73 11.81 12.63 -27.30
N GLU A 74 12.80 13.52 -27.35
CA GLU A 74 13.35 14.17 -26.16
C GLU A 74 12.28 14.98 -25.40
N ALA A 75 11.46 15.74 -26.13
CA ALA A 75 10.33 16.47 -25.54
C ALA A 75 9.33 15.52 -24.86
N ARG A 76 8.98 14.40 -25.50
CA ARG A 76 8.08 13.39 -24.93
C ARG A 76 8.67 12.73 -23.69
N LEU A 77 9.96 12.39 -23.70
CA LEU A 77 10.65 11.81 -22.54
C LEU A 77 10.62 12.76 -21.34
N ARG A 78 10.80 14.06 -21.57
CA ARG A 78 10.72 15.07 -20.49
C ARG A 78 9.33 15.09 -19.85
N VAL A 79 8.27 15.05 -20.66
CA VAL A 79 6.88 15.01 -20.16
C VAL A 79 6.64 13.75 -19.33
N VAL A 80 6.95 12.58 -19.88
CA VAL A 80 6.76 11.29 -19.18
C VAL A 80 7.59 11.22 -17.90
N SER A 81 8.80 11.77 -17.88
CA SER A 81 9.63 11.83 -16.68
C SER A 81 9.00 12.66 -15.56
N ASN A 82 8.40 13.80 -15.90
CA ASN A 82 7.70 14.65 -14.94
C ASN A 82 6.41 13.99 -14.43
N GLU A 83 5.63 13.35 -15.31
CA GLU A 83 4.44 12.58 -14.94
C GLU A 83 4.80 11.43 -14.00
N ARG A 84 5.85 10.67 -14.31
CA ARG A 84 6.39 9.61 -13.44
C ARG A 84 6.77 10.16 -12.07
N LYS A 85 7.43 11.33 -12.03
CA LYS A 85 7.80 11.97 -10.76
C LYS A 85 6.56 12.35 -9.95
N SER A 86 5.56 12.95 -10.57
CA SER A 86 4.30 13.31 -9.90
C SER A 86 3.52 12.08 -9.42
N ALA A 87 3.50 11.00 -10.22
CA ALA A 87 2.86 9.75 -9.82
C ALA A 87 3.55 9.11 -8.61
N LEU A 88 4.88 9.13 -8.54
CA LEU A 88 5.63 8.65 -7.38
C LEU A 88 5.29 9.44 -6.11
N GLU A 89 5.19 10.76 -6.19
CA GLU A 89 4.78 11.60 -5.06
C GLU A 89 3.36 11.25 -4.57
N GLN A 90 2.42 10.98 -5.48
CA GLN A 90 1.08 10.53 -5.11
C GLN A 90 1.09 9.15 -4.46
N VAL A 91 1.87 8.21 -4.99
CA VAL A 91 2.03 6.87 -4.40
C VAL A 91 2.56 6.99 -2.97
N SER A 92 3.62 7.76 -2.73
CA SER A 92 4.16 7.96 -1.37
C SER A 92 3.14 8.61 -0.42
N PHE A 93 2.32 9.55 -0.91
CA PHE A 93 1.23 10.12 -0.12
C PHE A 93 0.17 9.08 0.27
N PHE A 94 -0.25 8.25 -0.68
CA PHE A 94 -1.26 7.22 -0.42
C PHE A 94 -0.71 6.10 0.46
N GLU A 95 0.55 5.69 0.29
CA GLU A 95 1.22 4.73 1.17
C GLU A 95 1.22 5.22 2.62
N ALA A 96 1.61 6.48 2.87
CA ALA A 96 1.58 7.06 4.21
C ALA A 96 0.15 7.09 4.80
N LYS A 97 -0.86 7.35 3.97
CA LYS A 97 -2.27 7.36 4.40
C LYS A 97 -2.79 5.96 4.72
N VAL A 98 -2.43 4.96 3.92
CA VAL A 98 -2.77 3.55 4.17
C VAL A 98 -2.13 3.10 5.47
N GLU A 99 -0.84 3.35 5.65
CA GLU A 99 -0.09 3.00 6.86
C GLU A 99 -0.71 3.64 8.12
N SER A 100 -1.00 4.94 8.09
CA SER A 100 -1.67 5.62 9.19
C SER A 100 -3.06 5.04 9.49
N SER A 101 -3.83 4.69 8.46
CA SER A 101 -5.17 4.12 8.61
C SER A 101 -5.14 2.71 9.21
N VAL A 102 -4.19 1.87 8.78
CA VAL A 102 -3.98 0.52 9.32
C VAL A 102 -3.61 0.58 10.81
N ASN A 103 -2.70 1.49 11.18
CA ASN A 103 -2.30 1.67 12.58
C ASN A 103 -3.49 2.11 13.45
N LYS A 104 -4.29 3.07 12.98
CA LYS A 104 -5.50 3.50 13.70
C LYS A 104 -6.52 2.36 13.85
N PHE A 105 -6.78 1.61 12.78
CA PHE A 105 -7.71 0.48 12.83
C PHE A 105 -7.23 -0.60 13.81
N SER A 106 -5.93 -0.91 13.82
CA SER A 106 -5.34 -1.84 14.77
C SER A 106 -5.55 -1.39 16.22
N ASP A 107 -5.35 -0.10 16.51
CA ASP A 107 -5.54 0.44 17.86
C ASP A 107 -7.00 0.43 18.29
N ASP A 108 -7.91 0.80 17.39
CA ASP A 108 -9.36 0.77 17.64
C ASP A 108 -9.84 -0.68 17.91
N LEU A 109 -9.33 -1.66 17.15
CA LEU A 109 -9.64 -3.07 17.35
C LEU A 109 -9.15 -3.60 18.71
N ARG A 110 -7.91 -3.25 19.10
CA ARG A 110 -7.36 -3.64 20.42
C ARG A 110 -8.20 -3.04 21.55
N ARG A 111 -8.60 -1.77 21.43
CA ARG A 111 -9.43 -1.09 22.43
C ARG A 111 -10.81 -1.74 22.53
N ALA A 112 -11.49 -1.96 21.42
CA ALA A 112 -12.80 -2.60 21.40
C ALA A 112 -12.77 -4.01 22.01
N THR A 113 -11.71 -4.77 21.73
CA THR A 113 -11.51 -6.10 22.32
C THR A 113 -11.33 -6.04 23.84
N TYR A 114 -10.52 -5.09 24.32
CA TYR A 114 -10.32 -4.89 25.75
C TYR A 114 -11.63 -4.47 26.45
N ASP A 115 -12.36 -3.52 25.87
CA ASP A 115 -13.62 -3.02 26.43
C ASP A 115 -14.68 -4.13 26.49
N ALA A 116 -14.78 -4.97 25.45
CA ALA A 116 -15.67 -6.13 25.43
C ALA A 116 -15.30 -7.16 26.52
N LYS A 117 -14.01 -7.48 26.67
CA LYS A 117 -13.53 -8.38 27.73
C LYS A 117 -13.81 -7.81 29.11
N LYS A 118 -13.60 -6.51 29.31
CA LYS A 118 -13.88 -5.84 30.57
C LYS A 118 -15.38 -5.91 30.91
N ALA A 119 -16.25 -5.58 29.95
CA ALA A 119 -17.70 -5.67 30.13
C ALA A 119 -18.15 -7.10 30.50
N LEU A 120 -17.54 -8.11 29.88
CA LEU A 120 -17.80 -9.51 30.22
C LEU A 120 -17.39 -9.82 31.68
N VAL A 121 -16.19 -9.42 32.10
CA VAL A 121 -15.73 -9.59 33.48
C VAL A 121 -16.64 -8.88 34.47
N ASP A 122 -17.03 -7.64 34.19
CA ASP A 122 -17.92 -6.85 35.04
C ASP A 122 -19.29 -7.56 35.18
N SER A 123 -19.84 -8.09 34.09
CA SER A 123 -21.12 -8.84 34.13
C SER A 123 -21.04 -10.17 34.92
N TYR A 124 -19.93 -10.92 34.80
CA TYR A 124 -19.71 -12.10 35.63
C TYR A 124 -19.53 -11.74 37.11
N LEU A 125 -18.86 -10.62 37.40
CA LEU A 125 -18.68 -10.14 38.77
C LEU A 125 -20.03 -9.83 39.43
N ASP A 126 -20.96 -9.19 38.72
CA ASP A 126 -22.31 -8.91 39.21
C ASP A 126 -23.08 -10.19 39.58
N VAL A 127 -22.99 -11.23 38.73
CA VAL A 127 -23.61 -12.55 39.02
C VAL A 127 -22.99 -13.16 40.28
N LEU A 128 -21.66 -13.11 40.43
CA LEU A 128 -20.97 -13.64 41.61
C LEU A 128 -21.34 -12.90 42.90
N VAL A 129 -21.47 -11.58 42.84
CA VAL A 129 -21.93 -10.76 43.97
C VAL A 129 -23.35 -11.14 44.37
N SER A 130 -24.27 -11.24 43.41
CA SER A 130 -25.65 -11.66 43.66
C SER A 130 -25.73 -13.07 44.26
N LEU A 131 -24.93 -14.01 43.73
CA LEU A 131 -24.87 -15.37 44.23
C LEU A 131 -24.35 -15.42 45.67
N LYS A 132 -23.33 -14.63 46.00
CA LYS A 132 -22.81 -14.52 47.37
C LYS A 132 -23.88 -14.02 48.33
N GLU A 133 -24.63 -12.98 47.98
CA GLU A 133 -25.73 -12.47 48.81
C GLU A 133 -26.83 -13.51 49.03
N LYS A 134 -27.23 -14.22 47.97
CA LYS A 134 -28.22 -15.31 48.07
C LYS A 134 -27.71 -16.46 48.95
N TRP A 135 -26.42 -16.79 48.86
CA TRP A 135 -25.80 -17.82 49.70
C TRP A 135 -25.79 -17.43 51.19
N GLU A 136 -25.47 -16.18 51.52
CA GLU A 136 -25.55 -15.69 52.90
C GLU A 136 -26.98 -15.74 53.45
N LYS A 137 -27.98 -15.30 52.66
CA LYS A 137 -29.40 -15.41 53.04
C LYS A 137 -29.81 -16.87 53.24
N LYS A 138 -29.35 -17.78 52.38
CA LYS A 138 -29.67 -19.21 52.51
C LYS A 138 -29.09 -19.80 53.79
N LYS A 139 -27.87 -19.44 54.17
CA LYS A 139 -27.27 -19.85 55.45
C LYS A 139 -28.10 -19.38 56.65
N ALA A 140 -28.52 -18.12 56.66
CA ALA A 140 -29.38 -17.59 57.72
C ALA A 140 -30.74 -18.31 57.77
N ALA A 141 -31.36 -18.55 56.61
CA ALA A 141 -32.61 -19.30 56.52
C ALA A 141 -32.47 -20.72 57.07
N THR A 142 -31.38 -21.43 56.73
CA THR A 142 -31.13 -22.79 57.25
C THR A 142 -30.89 -22.83 58.75
N ASP A 143 -30.25 -21.80 59.33
CA ASP A 143 -30.09 -21.68 60.79
C ASP A 143 -31.43 -21.43 61.47
N CYS A 144 -32.24 -20.50 60.94
CA CYS A 144 -33.58 -20.22 61.44
C CYS A 144 -34.48 -21.46 61.36
N GLU A 145 -34.45 -22.18 60.25
CA GLU A 145 -35.19 -23.45 60.06
C GLU A 145 -34.75 -24.53 61.09
N ALA A 146 -33.45 -24.63 61.38
CA ALA A 146 -32.95 -25.55 62.41
C ALA A 146 -33.43 -25.17 63.82
N ARG A 147 -33.43 -23.86 64.16
CA ARG A 147 -33.98 -23.34 65.42
C ARG A 147 -35.48 -23.60 65.54
N LEU A 148 -36.24 -23.38 64.46
CA LEU A 148 -37.67 -23.66 64.41
C LEU A 148 -37.95 -25.16 64.62
N ARG A 149 -37.22 -26.05 63.93
CA ARG A 149 -37.37 -27.51 64.09
C ARG A 149 -37.10 -27.95 65.53
N LYS A 150 -36.07 -27.40 66.17
CA LYS A 150 -35.77 -27.67 67.60
C LYS A 150 -36.89 -27.17 68.52
N LEU A 151 -37.41 -25.98 68.25
CA LEU A 151 -38.50 -25.40 69.04
C LEU A 151 -39.77 -26.24 68.91
N MET A 152 -40.11 -26.70 67.71
CA MET A 152 -41.25 -27.61 67.48
C MET A 152 -41.11 -28.92 68.27
N ALA A 153 -39.94 -29.56 68.22
CA ALA A 153 -39.68 -30.76 69.01
C ALA A 153 -39.80 -30.52 70.52
N ASN A 154 -39.33 -29.37 71.02
CA ASN A 154 -39.49 -28.99 72.43
C ASN A 154 -40.96 -28.78 72.81
N ILE A 155 -41.75 -28.16 71.93
CA ILE A 155 -43.20 -27.99 72.14
C ILE A 155 -43.91 -29.34 72.21
N ASP A 156 -43.59 -30.27 71.30
CA ASP A 156 -44.22 -31.59 71.28
C ASP A 156 -43.85 -32.41 72.53
N LEU A 157 -42.59 -32.35 72.96
CA LEU A 157 -42.15 -32.94 74.23
C LEU A 157 -42.87 -32.31 75.44
N LEU A 158 -43.01 -30.98 75.47
CA LEU A 158 -43.68 -30.29 76.57
C LEU A 158 -45.15 -30.67 76.66
N LYS A 159 -45.83 -30.83 75.52
CA LYS A 159 -47.21 -31.36 75.48
C LYS A 159 -47.28 -32.77 76.03
N GLU A 160 -46.34 -33.65 75.69
CA GLU A 160 -46.28 -35.01 76.22
C GLU A 160 -46.08 -35.03 77.74
N ILE A 161 -45.19 -34.18 78.26
CA ILE A 161 -44.96 -34.04 79.70
C ILE A 161 -46.21 -33.51 80.41
N MET A 162 -46.90 -32.50 79.85
CA MET A 162 -48.12 -31.94 80.43
C MET A 162 -49.26 -32.95 80.50
N ASN A 163 -49.34 -33.90 79.57
CA ASN A 163 -50.31 -35.01 79.62
C ASN A 163 -50.09 -35.94 80.83
N ASN A 164 -48.91 -35.91 81.45
CA ASN A 164 -48.57 -36.68 82.66
C ASN A 164 -48.71 -35.87 83.96
N ASN A 165 -49.64 -34.89 84.00
CA ASN A 165 -50.01 -34.07 85.17
C ASN A 165 -48.99 -33.00 85.62
N LEU A 166 -48.15 -32.48 84.72
CA LEU A 166 -47.28 -31.32 85.02
C LEU A 166 -47.93 -29.99 84.58
N LEU A 167 -47.82 -28.94 85.39
CA LEU A 167 -48.25 -27.58 85.04
C LEU A 167 -47.11 -26.80 84.34
N ALA A 168 -47.19 -26.67 83.01
CA ALA A 168 -46.20 -25.92 82.22
C ALA A 168 -46.84 -25.07 81.09
N SER A 169 -48.12 -24.70 81.24
CA SER A 169 -48.89 -23.95 80.23
C SER A 169 -48.28 -22.60 79.83
N ASP A 170 -47.69 -21.88 80.79
CA ASP A 170 -47.05 -20.57 80.53
C ASP A 170 -45.83 -20.71 79.62
N GLU A 171 -45.01 -21.75 79.86
CA GLU A 171 -43.85 -22.06 79.02
C GLU A 171 -44.29 -22.51 77.62
N LEU A 172 -45.36 -23.31 77.54
CA LEU A 172 -45.95 -23.72 76.25
C LEU A 172 -46.42 -22.50 75.44
N LEU A 173 -47.12 -21.56 76.09
CA LEU A 173 -47.56 -20.32 75.46
C LEU A 173 -46.35 -19.50 74.96
N ARG A 174 -45.32 -19.34 75.82
CA ARG A 174 -44.09 -18.61 75.47
C ARG A 174 -43.37 -19.23 74.27
N LEU A 175 -43.27 -20.56 74.22
CA LEU A 175 -42.68 -21.25 73.08
C LEU A 175 -43.53 -21.11 71.82
N ARG A 176 -44.86 -21.16 71.93
CA ARG A 176 -45.77 -20.93 70.79
C ARG A 176 -45.63 -19.53 70.20
N THR A 177 -45.46 -18.51 71.03
CA THR A 177 -45.19 -17.14 70.54
C THR A 177 -43.88 -17.09 69.75
N LYS A 178 -42.82 -17.72 70.26
CA LYS A 178 -41.52 -17.81 69.57
C LYS A 178 -41.57 -18.63 68.27
N GLU A 179 -42.45 -19.64 68.20
CA GLU A 179 -42.69 -20.39 66.96
C GLU A 179 -43.20 -19.46 65.86
N VAL A 180 -44.19 -18.62 66.19
CA VAL A 180 -44.77 -17.66 65.24
C VAL A 180 -43.72 -16.62 64.81
N GLU A 181 -42.91 -16.14 65.75
CA GLU A 181 -41.81 -15.20 65.47
C GLU A 181 -40.79 -15.81 64.49
N LEU A 182 -40.29 -17.03 64.77
CA LEU A 182 -39.34 -17.72 63.89
C LEU A 182 -39.93 -18.08 62.54
N ARG A 183 -41.21 -18.47 62.47
CA ARG A 183 -41.90 -18.67 61.18
C ARG A 183 -41.94 -17.39 60.36
N SER A 184 -42.25 -16.26 60.99
CA SER A 184 -42.29 -14.96 60.32
C SER A 184 -40.89 -14.54 59.85
N GLU A 185 -39.86 -14.78 60.66
CA GLU A 185 -38.45 -14.54 60.28
C GLU A 185 -38.05 -15.40 59.07
N LEU A 186 -38.42 -16.69 59.05
CA LEU A 186 -38.14 -17.60 57.94
C LEU A 186 -38.82 -17.18 56.63
N ASP A 187 -40.08 -16.73 56.69
CA ASP A 187 -40.84 -16.25 55.53
C ASP A 187 -40.17 -15.03 54.87
N VAL A 188 -39.55 -14.14 55.67
CA VAL A 188 -38.77 -13.00 55.15
C VAL A 188 -37.48 -13.46 54.48
N MET A 189 -36.90 -14.59 54.90
CA MET A 189 -35.63 -15.12 54.39
C MET A 189 -35.77 -16.01 53.15
N VAL A 190 -36.94 -16.05 52.51
CA VAL A 190 -37.15 -16.87 51.30
C VAL A 190 -36.17 -16.47 50.20
N VAL A 191 -35.30 -17.41 49.83
CA VAL A 191 -34.29 -17.23 48.77
C VAL A 191 -34.83 -17.85 47.47
N SER A 192 -34.84 -17.07 46.39
CA SER A 192 -35.13 -17.58 45.04
C SER A 192 -34.12 -18.66 44.63
N ASP A 193 -34.56 -19.64 43.83
CA ASP A 193 -33.70 -20.70 43.31
C ASP A 193 -32.51 -20.12 42.51
N PHE A 194 -31.29 -20.46 42.93
CA PHE A 194 -30.02 -20.00 42.34
C PHE A 194 -29.21 -21.15 41.73
N SER A 195 -29.90 -22.21 41.30
CA SER A 195 -29.29 -23.27 40.49
C SER A 195 -28.61 -22.70 39.23
N VAL A 196 -27.51 -23.30 38.80
CA VAL A 196 -26.65 -22.79 37.71
C VAL A 196 -27.43 -22.46 36.43
N GLY A 197 -28.41 -23.28 36.05
CA GLY A 197 -29.23 -23.07 34.85
C GLY A 197 -30.25 -21.93 34.94
N LYS A 198 -30.41 -21.30 36.10
CA LYS A 198 -31.28 -20.13 36.33
C LYS A 198 -30.47 -18.86 36.60
N LEU A 199 -29.15 -18.94 36.52
CA LEU A 199 -28.30 -17.76 36.60
C LEU A 199 -28.35 -17.04 35.26
N ASP A 200 -28.49 -15.71 35.32
CA ASP A 200 -28.44 -14.84 34.15
C ASP A 200 -26.97 -14.70 33.69
N LEU A 201 -26.44 -15.78 33.13
CA LEU A 201 -25.04 -15.82 32.69
C LEU A 201 -24.87 -14.97 31.42
N PRO A 202 -23.80 -14.17 31.33
CA PRO A 202 -23.47 -13.45 30.12
C PRO A 202 -23.27 -14.42 28.95
N GLN A 203 -23.92 -14.13 27.82
CA GLN A 203 -23.79 -14.96 26.62
C GLN A 203 -22.43 -14.69 25.97
N ILE A 204 -21.58 -15.70 25.90
CA ILE A 204 -20.35 -15.67 25.12
C ILE A 204 -20.68 -16.13 23.69
N SER A 205 -20.54 -15.24 22.71
CA SER A 205 -20.57 -15.66 21.30
C SER A 205 -19.22 -16.27 20.94
N GLU A 206 -19.22 -17.47 20.40
CA GLU A 206 -18.03 -18.19 19.90
C GLU A 206 -17.47 -17.61 18.59
N ASP A 207 -18.10 -16.58 18.00
CA ASP A 207 -17.67 -15.96 16.73
C ASP A 207 -16.33 -15.19 16.80
N LEU A 208 -15.54 -15.33 17.87
CA LEU A 208 -14.19 -14.78 17.91
C LEU A 208 -13.23 -15.72 17.17
N PRO A 209 -12.47 -15.23 16.17
CA PRO A 209 -11.49 -16.08 15.49
C PRO A 209 -10.43 -16.58 16.48
N GLU A 210 -10.22 -17.90 16.56
CA GLU A 210 -9.21 -18.60 17.37
C GLU A 210 -7.80 -17.97 17.31
N ASP A 211 -7.46 -17.31 16.21
CA ASP A 211 -6.18 -16.64 15.98
C ASP A 211 -5.97 -15.38 16.83
N PHE A 212 -6.97 -14.89 17.57
CA PHE A 212 -6.84 -13.68 18.42
C PHE A 212 -5.83 -13.79 19.56
N PHE A 213 -5.53 -15.02 20.00
CA PHE A 213 -4.55 -15.30 21.05
C PHE A 213 -3.21 -15.80 20.50
N ALA A 214 -3.14 -16.08 19.19
CA ALA A 214 -1.92 -16.52 18.54
C ALA A 214 -1.05 -15.30 18.18
N LYS A 215 -0.08 -15.04 19.06
CA LYS A 215 1.18 -14.34 18.76
C LYS A 215 1.12 -12.81 18.78
N VAL A 216 1.51 -12.26 19.94
CA VAL A 216 2.27 -11.00 19.96
C VAL A 216 3.55 -11.26 19.15
N PRO A 217 3.81 -10.55 18.04
CA PRO A 217 5.13 -10.59 17.44
C PRO A 217 6.08 -9.94 18.45
N SER A 218 6.89 -10.75 19.12
CA SER A 218 8.08 -10.26 19.81
C SER A 218 8.92 -9.56 18.75
N ALA A 219 9.13 -8.25 18.92
CA ALA A 219 9.86 -7.38 18.00
C ALA A 219 11.38 -7.65 17.97
N ALA A 220 11.80 -8.90 18.17
CA ALA A 220 13.21 -9.28 18.29
C ALA A 220 13.72 -10.19 17.16
N ASP A 221 12.85 -10.82 16.36
CA ASP A 221 13.27 -11.75 15.30
C ASP A 221 12.58 -11.44 13.97
N ASP A 222 12.95 -10.33 13.32
CA ASP A 222 13.04 -10.31 11.85
C ASP A 222 14.07 -9.28 11.37
N VAL A 223 15.28 -9.42 11.93
CA VAL A 223 16.50 -8.93 11.29
C VAL A 223 16.99 -10.07 10.41
N THR A 224 17.18 -9.77 9.12
CA THR A 224 17.71 -10.61 8.04
C THR A 224 16.74 -11.55 7.31
N LYS A 225 16.17 -11.07 6.19
CA LYS A 225 16.35 -11.65 4.83
C LYS A 225 15.48 -10.92 3.79
N CYS A 226 16.04 -9.86 3.22
CA CYS A 226 15.76 -9.44 1.84
C CYS A 226 17.09 -8.96 1.21
N LEU A 227 18.01 -9.91 1.03
CA LEU A 227 19.13 -9.79 0.10
C LEU A 227 18.66 -10.41 -1.22
N GLY A 228 18.63 -9.65 -2.30
CA GLY A 228 18.33 -10.18 -3.64
C GLY A 228 17.84 -9.14 -4.62
N GLY A 229 18.66 -8.13 -4.90
CA GLY A 229 18.36 -7.09 -5.90
C GLY A 229 19.59 -6.24 -6.20
N GLN A 230 20.70 -6.90 -6.52
CA GLN A 230 21.90 -6.26 -7.03
C GLN A 230 21.59 -5.82 -8.47
N PHE A 231 21.34 -4.53 -8.67
CA PHE A 231 21.39 -3.94 -10.01
C PHE A 231 22.88 -3.89 -10.38
N GLU A 232 23.29 -4.74 -11.31
CA GLU A 232 24.56 -4.57 -12.03
C GLU A 232 24.45 -3.29 -12.85
N ASP A 233 25.29 -2.32 -12.50
CA ASP A 233 25.60 -1.17 -13.34
C ASP A 233 26.23 -1.71 -14.63
N GLY A 234 25.47 -1.63 -15.73
CA GLY A 234 25.98 -1.87 -17.08
C GLY A 234 26.98 -0.79 -17.44
N GLU A 235 28.26 -1.07 -17.19
CA GLU A 235 29.41 -0.36 -17.72
C GLU A 235 29.43 -0.54 -19.24
N PHE A 236 28.98 0.47 -19.98
CA PHE A 236 29.15 0.51 -21.43
C PHE A 236 30.60 0.87 -21.75
N GLY A 237 31.42 -0.15 -21.99
CA GLY A 237 32.73 0.00 -22.60
C GLY A 237 32.61 0.65 -23.97
N THR A 238 33.28 1.78 -24.16
CA THR A 238 33.60 2.32 -25.48
C THR A 238 35.00 1.81 -25.86
N GLU A 239 35.04 0.74 -26.64
CA GLU A 239 36.14 0.46 -27.57
C GLU A 239 35.57 0.67 -28.99
N GLU A 240 35.89 1.81 -29.60
CA GLU A 240 36.62 1.93 -30.88
C GLU A 240 36.92 3.41 -31.19
#